data_AF-A0ABD3TWF4-F1
#
_entry.id   AF-A0ABD3TWF4-F1
#
_cell.length_a   1.000
_cell.length_b   1.000
_cell.length_c   1.000
_cell.angle_alpha   90.00
_cell.angle_beta   90.00
_cell.angle_gamma   90.00
#
_symmetry.space_group_name_H-M   'P 1'
#
loop_
_entity.id
_entity.type
_entity.pdbx_description
1 polymer ?
#
loop_
_entity_poly.entity_id
_entity_poly.type
_entity_poly.pdbx_seq_one_letter_code
_entity_poly.pdbx_strand_id
1 'polypeptide(L)'
;MEVLTVGVCVNDGTVYMEVLTVVVYVNDGTVHMEVLTVGVCVNDGTFYVEVLTVGVCVNDGTVYMEVLTVGVCVNDGTVHVEVLTVGVCVNDGTVHLEVLTVGVCVNDGTVHVEVLTVGVCVNDGTVYMEVLTVGVCVNDGTVYMEVLTVGVIV
;
A
#
# COMPACT_ATOMS: atom_id res chain seq x y z
N MET A 1 -12.25 24.87 -0.12
CA MET A 1 -11.91 23.59 -0.75
C MET A 1 -10.95 23.84 -1.89
N GLU A 2 -9.67 23.51 -1.73
CA GLU A 2 -8.67 23.63 -2.79
C GLU A 2 -8.66 22.34 -3.61
N VAL A 3 -9.17 22.42 -4.84
CA VAL A 3 -9.17 21.31 -5.79
C VAL A 3 -8.26 21.68 -6.94
N LEU A 4 -7.19 20.92 -7.13
CA LEU A 4 -6.30 21.08 -8.27
C LEU A 4 -6.48 19.92 -9.25
N THR A 5 -6.62 20.26 -10.53
CA THR A 5 -6.57 19.27 -11.62
C THR A 5 -5.51 19.68 -12.62
N VAL A 6 -4.46 18.88 -12.74
CA VAL A 6 -3.32 19.17 -13.62
C VAL A 6 -2.88 17.91 -14.35
N GLY A 7 -2.16 18.06 -15.47
CA GLY A 7 -1.58 16.92 -16.16
C GLY A 7 -0.44 16.31 -15.35
N VAL A 8 0.49 17.14 -14.91
CA VAL A 8 1.69 16.74 -14.19
C VAL A 8 1.90 17.68 -13.01
N CYS A 9 2.28 17.13 -11.86
CA CYS A 9 2.66 17.86 -10.67
C CYS A 9 4.00 17.32 -10.17
N VAL A 10 4.99 18.21 -10.01
CA VAL A 10 6.33 17.88 -9.51
C VAL A 10 6.67 18.86 -8.40
N ASN A 11 7.03 18.34 -7.23
CA ASN A 11 7.39 19.16 -6.07
C ASN A 11 8.64 18.60 -5.38
N ASP A 12 9.45 19.50 -4.85
CA ASP A 12 10.56 19.22 -3.95
C ASP A 12 10.23 19.93 -2.62
N GLY A 13 10.15 19.17 -1.53
CA GLY A 13 9.74 19.61 -0.21
C GLY A 13 8.30 19.25 0.17
N THR A 14 7.70 20.07 1.02
CA THR A 14 6.40 19.74 1.64
C THR A 14 5.21 20.24 0.83
N VAL A 15 4.26 19.34 0.55
CA VAL A 15 2.99 19.64 -0.13
C VAL A 15 1.83 19.41 0.83
N TYR A 16 0.92 20.38 0.93
CA TYR A 16 -0.38 20.25 1.58
C TYR A 16 -1.46 20.56 0.55
N MET A 17 -2.40 19.63 0.35
CA MET A 17 -3.52 19.84 -0.57
C MET A 17 -4.74 19.03 -0.14
N GLU A 18 -5.93 19.61 -0.13
CA GLU A 18 -7.14 18.85 0.17
C GLU A 18 -7.42 17.83 -0.95
N VAL A 19 -7.55 18.30 -2.21
CA VAL A 19 -7.86 17.40 -3.34
C VAL A 19 -6.96 17.66 -4.54
N LEU A 20 -6.28 16.61 -4.99
CA LEU A 20 -5.51 16.59 -6.23
C LEU A 20 -6.03 15.50 -7.18
N THR A 21 -6.30 15.89 -8.42
CA THR A 21 -6.46 14.93 -9.53
C THR A 21 -5.38 15.19 -10.57
N VAL A 22 -4.56 14.20 -10.86
CA VAL A 22 -3.40 14.38 -11.73
C VAL A 22 -3.09 13.14 -12.56
N VAL A 23 -2.48 13.28 -13.74
CA VAL A 23 -2.04 12.10 -14.51
C VAL A 23 -0.76 11.55 -13.91
N VAL A 24 0.22 12.43 -13.63
CA VAL A 24 1.51 12.08 -13.03
C VAL A 24 1.84 12.99 -11.85
N TYR A 25 2.05 12.41 -10.68
CA TYR A 25 2.52 13.09 -9.49
C TYR A 25 3.92 12.61 -9.12
N VAL A 26 4.84 13.55 -8.88
CA VAL A 26 6.19 13.27 -8.37
C VAL A 26 6.45 14.19 -7.18
N ASN A 27 6.86 13.62 -6.05
CA ASN A 27 7.36 14.40 -4.92
C ASN A 27 8.65 13.79 -4.37
N ASP A 28 9.60 14.66 -4.06
CA ASP A 28 10.74 14.35 -3.19
C ASP A 28 10.53 15.21 -1.93
N GLY A 29 10.16 14.58 -0.81
CA GLY A 29 9.86 15.29 0.42
C GLY A 29 8.67 14.72 1.20
N THR A 30 7.72 15.59 1.53
CA THR A 30 6.60 15.21 2.41
C THR A 30 5.27 15.65 1.82
N VAL A 31 4.33 14.72 1.79
CA VAL A 31 3.01 14.95 1.22
C VAL A 31 1.94 14.74 2.27
N HIS A 32 1.01 15.70 2.34
CA HIS A 32 -0.23 15.59 3.10
C HIS A 32 -1.40 15.89 2.17
N MET A 33 -2.26 14.90 1.92
CA MET A 33 -3.50 15.09 1.16
C MET A 33 -4.69 14.39 1.78
N GLU A 34 -5.89 14.98 1.64
CA GLU A 34 -7.13 14.26 1.97
C GLU A 34 -7.47 13.30 0.82
N VAL A 35 -7.46 13.78 -0.43
CA VAL A 35 -7.79 12.96 -1.60
C VAL A 35 -6.77 13.15 -2.72
N LEU A 36 -6.14 12.05 -3.14
CA LEU A 36 -5.35 11.99 -4.35
C LEU A 36 -5.94 10.97 -5.33
N THR A 37 -6.29 11.44 -6.52
CA THR A 37 -6.62 10.57 -7.65
C THR A 37 -5.55 10.74 -8.72
N VAL A 38 -4.82 9.66 -9.03
CA VAL A 38 -3.65 9.77 -9.88
C VAL A 38 -3.45 8.57 -10.81
N GLY A 39 -2.99 8.82 -12.03
CA GLY A 39 -2.57 7.75 -12.93
C GLY A 39 -1.31 7.06 -12.43
N VAL A 40 -0.24 7.85 -12.25
CA VAL A 40 1.07 7.43 -11.74
C VAL A 40 1.54 8.34 -10.60
N CYS A 41 1.83 7.77 -9.44
CA CYS A 41 2.40 8.46 -8.29
C CYS A 41 3.82 7.95 -8.03
N VAL A 42 4.77 8.87 -7.89
CA VAL A 42 6.12 8.57 -7.41
C VAL A 42 6.41 9.48 -6.22
N ASN A 43 6.80 8.91 -5.10
CA ASN A 43 7.18 9.67 -3.91
C ASN A 43 8.49 9.12 -3.32
N ASP A 44 9.44 10.01 -3.06
CA ASP A 44 10.62 9.73 -2.25
C ASP A 44 10.49 10.55 -0.96
N GLY A 45 10.40 9.87 0.19
CA GLY A 45 10.21 10.50 1.49
C GLY A 45 8.97 10.02 2.23
N THR A 46 8.10 10.94 2.67
CA THR A 46 6.95 10.61 3.52
C THR A 46 5.62 10.99 2.90
N PHE A 47 4.69 10.03 2.82
CA PHE A 47 3.43 10.18 2.13
C PHE A 47 2.25 9.91 3.08
N TYR A 48 1.47 10.96 3.38
CA TYR A 48 0.23 10.88 4.17
C TYR A 48 -0.96 11.21 3.27
N VAL A 49 -1.82 10.23 3.02
CA VAL A 49 -3.04 10.43 2.22
C VAL A 49 -4.23 9.69 2.82
N GLU A 50 -5.32 10.40 3.13
CA GLU A 50 -6.52 9.74 3.66
C GLU A 50 -7.13 8.81 2.60
N VAL A 51 -7.37 9.31 1.38
CA VAL A 51 -7.91 8.53 0.26
C VAL A 51 -7.02 8.62 -0.97
N LEU A 52 -6.35 7.51 -1.30
CA LEU A 52 -5.57 7.38 -2.53
C LEU A 52 -6.27 6.44 -3.51
N THR A 53 -6.60 6.95 -4.69
CA THR A 53 -7.00 6.15 -5.85
C THR A 53 -5.93 6.27 -6.92
N VAL A 54 -5.25 5.17 -7.23
CA VAL A 54 -4.09 5.21 -8.10
C VAL A 54 -4.00 4.04 -9.07
N GLY A 55 -3.60 4.32 -10.30
CA GLY A 55 -3.27 3.27 -11.27
C GLY A 55 -1.99 2.55 -10.85
N VAL A 56 -0.89 3.31 -10.75
CA VAL A 56 0.44 2.82 -10.36
C VAL A 56 1.06 3.75 -9.30
N CYS A 57 1.49 3.18 -8.18
CA CYS A 57 2.19 3.91 -7.12
C CYS A 57 3.58 3.31 -6.91
N VAL A 58 4.59 4.17 -6.82
CA VAL A 58 5.96 3.84 -6.41
C VAL A 58 6.33 4.76 -5.25
N ASN A 59 6.71 4.19 -4.11
CA ASN A 59 7.18 4.97 -2.98
C ASN A 59 8.49 4.42 -2.43
N ASP A 60 9.44 5.31 -2.16
CA ASP A 60 10.63 5.04 -1.34
C ASP A 60 10.49 5.85 -0.04
N GLY A 61 10.54 5.18 1.10
CA GLY A 61 10.42 5.80 2.43
C GLY A 61 9.21 5.31 3.22
N THR A 62 8.34 6.23 3.65
CA THR A 62 7.25 5.91 4.59
C THR A 62 5.89 6.35 4.06
N VAL A 63 4.92 5.43 4.06
CA VAL A 63 3.55 5.67 3.61
C VAL A 63 2.55 5.42 4.73
N TYR A 64 1.62 6.35 4.90
CA TYR A 64 0.43 6.21 5.75
C TYR A 64 -0.82 6.52 4.93
N MET A 65 -1.75 5.57 4.87
CA MET A 65 -3.02 5.76 4.19
C MET A 65 -4.19 5.17 4.99
N GLU A 66 -5.32 5.86 5.02
CA GLU A 66 -6.55 5.27 5.57
C GLU A 66 -7.17 4.34 4.52
N VAL A 67 -7.36 4.84 3.30
CA VAL A 67 -7.95 4.10 2.19
C VAL A 67 -7.07 4.16 0.96
N LEU A 68 -6.58 3.00 0.54
CA LEU A 68 -5.86 2.84 -0.71
C LEU A 68 -6.63 1.92 -1.65
N THR A 69 -6.99 2.46 -2.82
CA THR A 69 -7.44 1.69 -3.97
C THR A 69 -6.38 1.78 -5.06
N VAL A 70 -5.75 0.65 -5.39
CA VAL A 70 -4.60 0.65 -6.31
C VAL A 70 -4.65 -0.50 -7.32
N GLY A 71 -4.25 -0.20 -8.55
CA GLY A 71 -3.94 -1.22 -9.55
C GLY A 71 -2.64 -1.95 -9.22
N VAL A 72 -1.53 -1.21 -9.18
CA VAL A 72 -0.19 -1.72 -8.87
C VAL A 72 0.53 -0.81 -7.86
N CYS A 73 1.05 -1.39 -6.79
CA CYS A 73 1.85 -0.68 -5.80
C CYS A 73 3.25 -1.30 -5.66
N VAL A 74 4.28 -0.45 -5.61
CA VAL A 74 5.66 -0.84 -5.28
C VAL A 74 6.15 0.09 -4.17
N ASN A 75 6.61 -0.47 -3.06
CA ASN A 75 7.15 0.32 -1.97
C ASN A 75 8.48 -0.25 -1.46
N ASP A 76 9.43 0.62 -1.20
CA ASP A 76 10.64 0.34 -0.43
C ASP A 76 10.56 1.14 0.89
N GLY A 77 10.65 0.46 2.02
CA GLY A 77 10.57 1.06 3.36
C GLY A 77 9.35 0.60 4.15
N THR A 78 8.59 1.55 4.70
CA THR A 78 7.51 1.27 5.67
C THR A 78 6.14 1.70 5.14
N VAL A 79 5.18 0.78 5.18
CA VAL A 79 3.79 1.02 4.77
C VAL A 79 2.83 0.75 5.90
N HIS A 80 1.94 1.71 6.17
CA HIS A 80 0.77 1.56 7.02
C HIS A 80 -0.48 1.87 6.21
N VAL A 81 -1.40 0.90 6.11
CA VAL A 81 -2.72 1.12 5.49
C VAL A 81 -3.83 0.51 6.33
N GLU A 82 -4.87 1.27 6.64
CA GLU A 82 -6.05 0.72 7.32
C GLU A 82 -6.85 -0.16 6.34
N VAL A 83 -7.27 0.39 5.21
CA VAL A 83 -8.06 -0.32 4.19
C VAL A 83 -7.35 -0.30 2.85
N LEU A 84 -6.95 -1.49 2.41
CA LEU A 84 -6.28 -1.71 1.15
C LEU A 84 -7.14 -2.57 0.23
N THR A 85 -7.47 -2.04 -0.94
CA THR A 85 -8.14 -2.78 -2.03
C THR A 85 -7.23 -2.78 -3.26
N VAL A 86 -6.73 -3.96 -3.64
CA VAL A 86 -5.55 -4.06 -4.52
C VAL A 86 -5.76 -4.99 -5.72
N GLY A 87 -5.06 -4.65 -6.81
CA GLY A 87 -4.66 -5.62 -7.83
C GLY A 87 -3.37 -6.36 -7.46
N VAL A 88 -2.24 -5.64 -7.47
CA VAL A 88 -0.89 -6.19 -7.16
C VAL A 88 -0.09 -5.24 -6.26
N CYS A 89 0.59 -5.77 -5.25
CA CYS A 89 1.51 -5.02 -4.39
C CYS A 89 2.85 -5.76 -4.22
N VAL A 90 3.94 -5.00 -4.31
CA VAL A 90 5.30 -5.45 -4.05
C VAL A 90 5.90 -4.54 -3.00
N ASN A 91 6.41 -5.09 -1.90
CA ASN A 91 7.05 -4.30 -0.85
C ASN A 91 8.38 -4.90 -0.43
N ASP A 92 9.39 -4.04 -0.26
CA ASP A 92 10.62 -4.36 0.47
C ASP A 92 10.60 -3.56 1.78
N GLY A 93 10.73 -4.23 2.93
CA GLY A 93 10.72 -3.62 4.25
C GLY A 93 9.55 -4.06 5.14
N THR A 94 8.81 -3.10 5.70
CA THR A 94 7.78 -3.37 6.72
C THR A 94 6.40 -2.93 6.27
N VAL A 95 5.43 -3.85 6.36
CA VAL A 95 4.03 -3.60 5.99
C VAL A 95 3.11 -3.85 7.18
N HIS A 96 2.24 -2.90 7.46
CA HIS A 96 1.14 -3.02 8.40
C HIS A 96 -0.18 -2.75 7.67
N LEU A 97 -1.08 -3.74 7.69
CA LEU A 97 -2.41 -3.66 7.08
C LEU A 97 -3.47 -4.09 8.10
N GLU A 98 -4.50 -3.27 8.31
CA GLU A 98 -5.66 -3.74 9.08
C GLU A 98 -6.53 -4.62 8.19
N VAL A 99 -6.91 -4.12 7.02
CA VAL A 99 -7.79 -4.84 6.08
C VAL A 99 -7.20 -4.85 4.68
N LEU A 100 -6.99 -6.04 4.15
CA LEU A 100 -6.66 -6.28 2.75
C LEU A 100 -7.76 -7.06 2.05
N THR A 101 -8.31 -6.45 1.00
CA THR A 101 -9.38 -7.02 0.17
C THR A 101 -8.90 -7.23 -1.25
N VAL A 102 -8.69 -8.49 -1.62
CA VAL A 102 -8.28 -8.94 -2.97
C VAL A 102 -6.87 -8.45 -3.33
N GLY A 103 -6.04 -9.35 -3.86
CA GLY A 103 -4.79 -8.95 -4.48
C GLY A 103 -3.73 -10.04 -4.51
N VAL A 104 -2.63 -9.71 -5.18
CA VAL A 104 -1.37 -10.45 -5.09
C VAL A 104 -0.39 -9.57 -4.33
N CYS A 105 0.16 -10.08 -3.24
CA CYS A 105 1.18 -9.41 -2.43
C CYS A 105 2.48 -10.19 -2.51
N VAL A 106 3.56 -9.49 -2.84
CA VAL A 106 4.93 -10.00 -2.72
C VAL A 106 5.65 -9.11 -1.74
N ASN A 107 6.22 -9.67 -0.68
CA ASN A 107 6.95 -8.90 0.32
C ASN A 107 8.30 -9.53 0.64
N ASP A 108 9.34 -8.69 0.74
CA ASP A 108 10.60 -9.03 1.40
C ASP A 108 10.66 -8.25 2.71
N GLY A 109 10.81 -8.95 3.84
CA GLY A 109 10.85 -8.34 5.17
C GLY A 109 9.71 -8.77 6.09
N THR A 110 9.04 -7.79 6.72
CA THR A 110 8.05 -8.05 7.78
C THR A 110 6.66 -7.58 7.38
N VAL A 111 5.67 -8.47 7.52
CA VAL A 111 4.26 -8.15 7.23
C VAL A 111 3.40 -8.41 8.46
N HIS A 112 2.56 -7.44 8.80
CA HIS A 112 1.47 -7.57 9.75
C HIS A 112 0.15 -7.34 9.03
N VAL A 113 -0.77 -8.31 9.10
CA VAL A 113 -2.13 -8.18 8.55
C VAL A 113 -3.15 -8.63 9.59
N GLU A 114 -4.11 -7.79 9.95
CA GLU A 114 -5.21 -8.25 10.81
C GLU A 114 -6.18 -9.12 9.99
N VAL A 115 -6.70 -8.60 8.88
CA VAL A 115 -7.70 -9.31 8.05
C VAL A 115 -7.30 -9.35 6.59
N LEU A 116 -7.12 -10.56 6.07
CA LEU A 116 -7.00 -10.86 4.65
C LEU A 116 -8.20 -11.67 4.16
N THR A 117 -8.96 -11.09 3.22
CA THR A 117 -10.20 -11.73 2.74
C THR A 117 -9.96 -12.68 1.57
N VAL A 118 -9.29 -12.21 0.51
CA VAL A 118 -8.98 -13.00 -0.69
C VAL A 118 -7.59 -12.60 -1.18
N GLY A 119 -6.69 -13.55 -1.45
CA GLY A 119 -5.43 -13.18 -2.09
C GLY A 119 -4.40 -14.28 -2.23
N VAL A 120 -3.29 -13.91 -2.88
CA VAL A 120 -2.06 -14.69 -2.91
C VAL A 120 -0.97 -13.84 -2.26
N CYS A 121 -0.33 -14.37 -1.22
CA CYS A 121 0.78 -13.74 -0.54
C CYS A 121 2.04 -14.58 -0.75
N VAL A 122 3.11 -13.95 -1.21
CA VAL A 122 4.46 -14.52 -1.24
C VAL A 122 5.32 -13.63 -0.35
N ASN A 123 5.94 -14.20 0.67
CA ASN A 123 6.80 -13.44 1.57
C ASN A 123 8.15 -14.14 1.77
N ASP A 124 9.23 -13.36 1.71
CA ASP A 124 10.53 -13.74 2.27
C ASP A 124 10.69 -12.97 3.59
N GLY A 125 10.83 -13.69 4.71
CA GLY A 125 10.92 -13.08 6.05
C GLY A 125 9.79 -13.48 7.01
N THR A 126 9.18 -12.51 7.68
CA THR A 126 8.25 -12.75 8.80
C THR A 126 6.85 -12.23 8.50
N VAL A 127 5.84 -13.10 8.68
CA VAL A 127 4.42 -12.75 8.55
C VAL A 127 3.70 -12.97 9.88
N TYR A 128 2.95 -11.95 10.30
CA TYR A 128 1.94 -12.03 11.34
C TYR A 128 0.58 -11.79 10.71
N MET A 129 -0.34 -12.75 10.85
CA MET A 129 -1.68 -12.67 10.29
C MET A 129 -2.73 -13.13 11.29
N GLU A 130 -3.71 -12.29 11.63
CA GLU A 130 -4.77 -12.74 12.53
C GLU A 130 -5.78 -13.60 11.79
N VAL A 131 -6.34 -13.11 10.68
CA VAL A 131 -7.41 -13.78 9.93
C VAL A 131 -7.11 -13.87 8.45
N LEU A 132 -7.10 -15.10 7.94
CA LEU A 132 -7.15 -15.41 6.51
C LEU A 132 -8.46 -16.14 6.15
N THR A 133 -9.26 -15.52 5.28
CA THR A 133 -10.53 -16.12 4.84
C THR A 133 -10.33 -17.05 3.64
N VAL A 134 -9.82 -16.54 2.52
CA VAL A 134 -9.55 -17.32 1.30
C VAL A 134 -8.18 -16.95 0.73
N GLY A 135 -7.25 -17.90 0.58
CA GLY A 135 -6.00 -17.54 -0.10
C GLY A 135 -4.91 -18.59 -0.14
N VAL A 136 -3.79 -18.19 -0.73
CA VAL A 136 -2.54 -18.96 -0.73
C VAL A 136 -1.46 -18.08 -0.11
N CYS A 137 -0.78 -18.58 0.91
CA CYS A 137 0.38 -17.94 1.51
C CYS A 137 1.60 -18.84 1.26
N VAL A 138 2.62 -18.31 0.61
CA VAL A 138 3.93 -18.94 0.48
C VAL A 138 4.90 -18.09 1.26
N ASN A 139 5.60 -18.67 2.24
CA ASN A 139 6.53 -17.91 3.06
C ASN A 139 7.87 -18.62 3.23
N ASP A 140 8.95 -18.02 2.74
CA ASP A 140 10.32 -18.42 3.09
C ASP A 140 10.72 -17.68 4.38
N GLY A 141 10.53 -18.32 5.53
CA GLY A 141 10.81 -17.71 6.83
C GLY A 141 9.82 -18.14 7.91
N THR A 142 9.27 -17.18 8.66
CA THR A 142 8.37 -17.47 9.79
C THR A 142 6.96 -16.92 9.57
N VAL A 143 5.94 -17.75 9.84
CA VAL A 143 4.52 -17.37 9.81
C VAL A 143 3.89 -17.58 11.19
N TYR A 144 3.25 -16.53 11.70
CA TYR A 144 2.35 -16.58 12.84
C TYR A 144 0.93 -16.33 12.34
N MET A 145 0.05 -17.32 12.48
CA MET A 145 -1.34 -17.19 12.05
C MET A 145 -2.31 -17.69 13.13
N GLU A 146 -3.36 -16.91 13.41
CA GLU A 146 -4.39 -17.31 14.38
C GLU A 146 -5.54 -18.09 13.72
N VAL A 147 -6.10 -17.56 12.62
CA VAL A 147 -7.29 -18.13 11.97
C VAL A 147 -7.09 -18.29 10.47
N LEU A 148 -7.29 -19.52 9.99
CA LEU A 148 -7.40 -19.85 8.57
C LEU A 148 -8.75 -20.49 8.29
N THR A 149 -9.55 -19.90 7.39
CA THR A 149 -10.85 -20.47 7.00
C THR A 149 -10.71 -21.42 5.81
N VAL A 150 -10.19 -20.94 4.68
CA VAL A 150 -9.94 -21.74 3.47
C VAL A 150 -8.64 -21.28 2.82
N GLY A 151 -7.63 -22.13 2.75
CA GLY A 151 -6.40 -21.75 2.06
C GLY A 151 -5.30 -22.77 2.16
N VAL A 152 -4.16 -22.41 1.58
CA VAL A 152 -2.93 -23.18 1.64
C VAL A 152 -1.83 -22.29 2.20
N ILE A 153 -1.08 -22.79 3.17
CA ILE A 153 0.14 -22.18 3.69
C ILE A 153 1.29 -23.13 3.35
N VAL A 154 2.29 -22.62 2.62
CA VAL A 154 3.51 -23.33 2.22
C VAL A 154 4.70 -22.58 2.77
#